data_AF-A0A955S434-F1
#
_entry.id   AF-A0A955S434-F1
#
_cell.length_a   1.000
_cell.length_b   1.000
_cell.length_c   1.000
_cell.angle_alpha   90.00
_cell.angle_beta   90.00
_cell.angle_gamma   90.00
#
_symmetry.space_group_name_H-M   'P 1'
#
loop_
_entity.id
_entity.type
_entity.pdbx_description
1 polymer ?
#
loop_
_entity_poly.entity_id
_entity_poly.type
_entity_poly.pdbx_seq_one_letter_code
_entity_poly.pdbx_strand_id
1 'polypeptide(L)'
;MTWRVEIKNKAGVFDSHAEGVRRSIQELGISTVTGVDVERIFNIEGRLSSDAVERVCRELLTDPVTQDFHFLPSDEFKRPRAQRDVHSIEIAFNPGVMDPVEESTLKGIGDMDIDDVESVSTARRYTLRGTLSEAKLSLIVDKVLSNKIIQHVADPAHPKLLHATALSGEVQAITIGLLSAKKADLARISAEGQLFLSIPEMQTIQKHFKSLGRNPTDCELETLAQTWSEHCFHKTFRGNIEYRTMADGRRKTKHITNLLKSTIVKATERLAKPWCVSVFHDNAGVIKFDKDSHLCFKVETHNHPSALEPFGGANTGIGGVIRDILGTGLGAKPVCNTDVFCFARPDTPFSELPPGTLHPKRVMKGVVDGVRDYGNKMGIPTVNGAILFDQGFVGNPLVYCGCVGIMPRDKVRKKVMKGDAIIVAGGKTGRDGIHGATFSSGELTTESETVSSGAVQIGDPIQEKKVLDVLLQARDKDLYNAITDCGAGGLSSAVGEM
;
A
#
# COMPACT_ATOMS: atom_id res chain seq x y z
N MET A 1 32.57 -5.39 1.97
CA MET A 1 32.97 -4.12 1.30
C MET A 1 31.73 -3.59 0.60
N THR A 2 31.53 -2.28 0.56
CA THR A 2 30.38 -1.70 -0.12
C THR A 2 30.84 -1.04 -1.41
N TRP A 3 30.13 -1.35 -2.49
CA TRP A 3 30.30 -0.73 -3.80
C TRP A 3 29.14 0.21 -4.07
N ARG A 4 29.45 1.45 -4.43
CA ARG A 4 28.46 2.43 -4.86
C ARG A 4 28.40 2.45 -6.37
N VAL A 5 27.23 2.19 -6.93
CA VAL A 5 26.93 2.25 -8.36
C VAL A 5 25.99 3.42 -8.62
N GLU A 6 26.36 4.29 -9.55
CA GLU A 6 25.60 5.46 -9.97
C GLU A 6 25.23 5.31 -11.45
N ILE A 7 23.93 5.34 -11.74
CA ILE A 7 23.40 5.12 -13.09
C ILE A 7 22.65 6.37 -13.54
N LYS A 8 22.96 6.85 -14.74
CA LYS A 8 22.35 8.05 -15.33
C LYS A 8 22.04 7.83 -16.80
N ASN A 9 21.12 8.63 -17.32
CA ASN A 9 20.87 8.65 -18.76
C ASN A 9 22.07 9.29 -19.50
N LYS A 10 22.39 8.76 -20.68
CA LYS A 10 23.44 9.27 -21.56
C LYS A 10 23.12 10.70 -22.00
N ALA A 11 24.17 11.46 -22.29
CA ALA A 11 24.01 12.81 -22.84
C ALA A 11 23.16 12.80 -24.12
N GLY A 12 22.14 13.66 -24.18
CA GLY A 12 21.22 13.76 -25.31
C GLY A 12 20.01 12.80 -25.26
N VAL A 13 19.96 11.86 -24.31
CA VAL A 13 18.77 11.04 -24.07
C VAL A 13 17.76 11.84 -23.25
N PHE A 14 16.49 11.84 -23.68
CA PHE A 14 15.42 12.52 -22.97
C PHE A 14 15.07 11.77 -21.67
N ASP A 15 15.24 12.44 -20.54
CA ASP A 15 14.85 11.91 -19.23
C ASP A 15 13.44 12.38 -18.85
N SER A 16 12.46 11.51 -19.09
CA SER A 16 11.06 11.80 -18.76
C SER A 16 10.83 11.97 -17.26
N HIS A 17 11.65 11.33 -16.41
CA HIS A 17 11.50 11.43 -14.96
C HIS A 17 12.03 12.77 -14.46
N ALA A 18 13.22 13.18 -14.92
CA ALA A 18 13.77 14.49 -14.64
C ALA A 18 12.84 15.63 -15.10
N GLU A 19 12.25 15.52 -16.29
CA GLU A 19 11.28 16.49 -16.79
C GLU A 19 9.99 16.50 -15.96
N GLY A 20 9.50 15.33 -15.51
CA GLY A 20 8.37 15.23 -14.59
C GLY A 20 8.62 15.92 -13.25
N VAL A 21 9.82 15.77 -12.70
CA VAL A 21 10.26 16.47 -11.47
C VAL A 21 10.32 17.97 -11.71
N ARG A 22 10.97 18.42 -12.81
CA ARG A 22 11.05 19.84 -13.17
C ARG A 22 9.67 20.48 -13.29
N ARG A 23 8.74 19.81 -13.99
CA ARG A 23 7.35 20.28 -14.13
C ARG A 23 6.63 20.37 -12.79
N SER A 24 6.86 19.41 -11.89
CA SER A 24 6.26 19.42 -10.56
C SER A 24 6.81 20.57 -9.69
N ILE A 25 8.11 20.89 -9.82
CA ILE A 25 8.71 22.07 -9.18
C ILE A 25 8.10 23.38 -9.72
N GLN A 26 7.88 23.48 -11.03
CA GLN A 26 7.21 24.63 -11.64
C GLN A 26 5.76 24.78 -11.18
N GLU A 27 5.05 23.66 -10.99
CA GLU A 27 3.69 23.64 -10.45
C GLU A 27 3.63 24.15 -9.00
N LEU A 28 4.72 24.09 -8.24
CA LEU A 28 4.84 24.76 -6.93
C LEU A 28 5.11 26.28 -7.02
N GLY A 29 5.13 26.84 -8.23
CA GLY A 29 5.45 28.25 -8.47
C GLY A 29 6.95 28.56 -8.45
N ILE A 30 7.82 27.54 -8.51
CA ILE A 30 9.28 27.73 -8.52
C ILE A 30 9.80 27.58 -9.96
N SER A 31 9.98 28.70 -10.64
CA SER A 31 10.48 28.76 -12.02
C SER A 31 12.01 28.93 -12.12
N THR A 32 12.71 29.11 -11.00
CA THR A 32 14.16 29.35 -10.98
C THR A 32 15.01 28.09 -11.21
N VAL A 33 14.40 26.90 -11.15
CA VAL A 33 15.06 25.64 -11.51
C VAL A 33 15.03 25.48 -13.03
N THR A 34 16.20 25.53 -13.63
CA THR A 34 16.42 25.49 -15.09
C THR A 34 16.69 24.09 -15.61
N GLY A 35 17.23 23.20 -14.77
CA GLY A 35 17.53 21.82 -15.11
C GLY A 35 17.43 20.89 -13.92
N VAL A 36 17.08 19.64 -14.21
CA VAL A 36 17.04 18.53 -13.25
C VAL A 36 17.75 17.37 -13.91
N ASP A 37 18.67 16.73 -13.20
CA ASP A 37 19.24 15.44 -13.56
C ASP A 37 18.83 14.42 -12.49
N VAL A 38 18.47 13.19 -12.89
CA VAL A 38 18.14 12.12 -11.96
C VAL A 38 19.04 10.92 -12.18
N GLU A 39 19.57 10.39 -11.08
CA GLU A 39 20.47 9.25 -11.08
C GLU A 39 19.94 8.18 -10.12
N ARG A 40 20.03 6.92 -10.55
CA ARG A 40 19.71 5.77 -9.70
C ARG A 40 20.99 5.32 -9.02
N ILE A 41 20.91 5.14 -7.72
CA ILE A 41 22.04 4.73 -6.88
C ILE A 41 21.75 3.33 -6.34
N PHE A 42 22.73 2.45 -6.47
CA PHE A 42 22.73 1.13 -5.82
C PHE A 42 23.97 1.03 -4.95
N ASN A 43 23.79 0.73 -3.67
CA ASN A 43 24.90 0.36 -2.80
C ASN A 43 24.86 -1.16 -2.64
N ILE A 44 25.87 -1.86 -3.16
CA ILE A 44 25.96 -3.32 -3.17
C ILE A 44 27.01 -3.71 -2.14
N GLU A 45 26.58 -4.38 -1.09
CA GLU A 45 27.46 -4.87 -0.05
C GLU A 45 27.79 -6.35 -0.25
N GLY A 46 29.07 -6.69 -0.15
CA GLY A 46 29.50 -8.06 -0.26
C GLY A 46 31.01 -8.22 -0.38
N ARG A 47 31.43 -9.42 -0.74
CA ARG A 47 32.82 -9.78 -1.07
C ARG A 47 33.00 -9.89 -2.58
N LEU A 48 32.67 -8.81 -3.28
CA LEU A 48 32.72 -8.73 -4.73
C LEU A 48 34.06 -8.18 -5.23
N SER A 49 34.56 -8.75 -6.33
CA SER A 49 35.63 -8.13 -7.12
C SER A 49 35.09 -6.98 -7.97
N SER A 50 35.99 -6.09 -8.40
CA SER A 50 35.64 -5.00 -9.33
C SER A 50 35.01 -5.53 -10.62
N ASP A 51 35.52 -6.64 -11.16
CA ASP A 51 35.00 -7.26 -12.39
C ASP A 51 33.58 -7.80 -12.19
N ALA A 52 33.28 -8.38 -11.02
CA ALA A 52 31.94 -8.85 -10.70
C ALA A 52 30.94 -7.68 -10.61
N VAL A 53 31.33 -6.56 -9.98
CA VAL A 53 30.50 -5.35 -9.91
C VAL A 53 30.28 -4.75 -11.28
N GLU A 54 31.33 -4.65 -12.11
CA GLU A 54 31.19 -4.15 -13.48
C GLU A 54 30.21 -5.00 -14.29
N ARG A 55 30.29 -6.33 -14.17
CA ARG A 55 29.36 -7.26 -14.82
C ARG A 55 27.92 -7.02 -14.37
N VAL A 56 27.68 -6.87 -13.06
CA VAL A 56 26.36 -6.51 -12.51
C VAL A 56 25.85 -5.19 -13.09
N CYS A 57 26.70 -4.16 -13.14
CA CYS A 57 26.32 -2.87 -13.70
C CYS A 57 25.92 -2.97 -15.19
N ARG A 58 26.71 -3.71 -15.98
CA ARG A 58 26.58 -3.80 -17.44
C ARG A 58 25.46 -4.72 -17.90
N GLU A 59 25.28 -5.86 -17.23
CA GLU A 59 24.35 -6.92 -17.67
C GLU A 59 23.00 -6.85 -16.95
N LEU A 60 22.92 -6.27 -15.74
CA LEU A 60 21.70 -6.27 -14.93
C LEU A 60 21.12 -4.86 -14.69
N LEU A 61 21.92 -3.90 -14.24
CA LEU A 61 21.38 -2.65 -13.69
C LEU A 61 21.13 -1.54 -14.73
N THR A 62 21.89 -1.57 -15.83
CA THR A 62 21.97 -0.48 -16.80
C THR A 62 21.42 -0.92 -18.15
N ASP A 63 20.63 -0.05 -18.79
CA ASP A 63 20.34 -0.18 -20.22
C ASP A 63 21.54 0.34 -21.04
N PRO A 64 22.28 -0.52 -21.75
CA PRO A 64 23.52 -0.13 -22.43
C PRO A 64 23.30 0.81 -23.62
N VAL A 65 22.06 0.97 -24.10
CA VAL A 65 21.73 1.89 -25.20
C VAL A 65 21.57 3.29 -24.66
N THR A 66 20.83 3.45 -23.57
CA THR A 66 20.34 4.76 -23.09
C THR A 66 21.04 5.28 -21.84
N GLN A 67 21.77 4.44 -21.11
CA GLN A 67 22.33 4.77 -19.80
C GLN A 67 23.83 4.53 -19.71
N ASP A 68 24.48 5.35 -18.90
CA ASP A 68 25.85 5.17 -18.44
C ASP A 68 25.84 4.83 -16.95
N PHE A 69 26.85 4.09 -16.51
CA PHE A 69 27.08 3.82 -15.10
C PHE A 69 28.50 4.20 -14.68
N HIS A 70 28.65 4.48 -13.39
CA HIS A 70 29.93 4.62 -12.71
C HIS A 70 29.86 3.83 -11.41
N PHE A 71 30.93 3.13 -11.04
CA PHE A 71 30.99 2.44 -9.76
C PHE A 71 32.34 2.66 -9.08
N LEU A 72 32.33 2.62 -7.75
CA LEU A 72 33.51 2.77 -6.91
C LEU A 72 33.29 2.12 -5.53
N PRO A 73 34.36 1.80 -4.79
CA PRO A 73 34.26 1.53 -3.36
C PRO A 73 33.61 2.70 -2.62
N SER A 74 32.66 2.44 -1.72
CA SER A 74 31.92 3.51 -1.02
C SER A 74 32.82 4.38 -0.13
N ASP A 75 33.92 3.85 0.40
CA ASP A 75 34.92 4.59 1.18
C ASP A 75 35.77 5.54 0.33
N GLU A 76 35.85 5.31 -0.98
CA GLU A 76 36.49 6.20 -1.94
C GLU A 76 35.57 7.34 -2.40
N PHE A 77 34.27 7.28 -2.06
CA PHE A 77 33.30 8.28 -2.48
C PHE A 77 33.61 9.66 -1.87
N LYS A 78 33.79 10.63 -2.77
CA LYS A 78 33.96 12.04 -2.39
C LYS A 78 32.75 12.81 -2.85
N ARG A 79 32.13 13.55 -1.91
CA ARG A 79 31.04 14.46 -2.25
C ARG A 79 31.47 15.41 -3.37
N PRO A 80 30.65 15.59 -4.41
CA PRO A 80 30.92 16.59 -5.44
C PRO A 80 31.16 17.96 -4.79
N ARG A 81 32.15 18.71 -5.31
CA ARG A 81 32.40 20.08 -4.81
C ARG A 81 31.13 20.90 -4.97
N ALA A 82 30.76 21.63 -3.93
CA ALA A 82 29.64 22.56 -3.98
C ALA A 82 29.87 23.56 -5.12
N GLN A 83 28.97 23.54 -6.11
CA GLN A 83 28.93 24.52 -7.18
C GLN A 83 27.84 25.52 -6.88
N ARG A 84 28.09 26.79 -7.23
CA ARG A 84 27.06 27.82 -7.14
C ARG A 84 25.88 27.44 -8.05
N ASP A 85 24.66 27.56 -7.55
CA ASP A 85 23.41 27.25 -8.27
C ASP A 85 23.25 25.78 -8.70
N VAL A 86 23.95 24.83 -8.05
CA VAL A 86 23.74 23.39 -8.24
C VAL A 86 23.51 22.73 -6.88
N HIS A 87 22.37 22.05 -6.74
CA HIS A 87 21.95 21.41 -5.50
C HIS A 87 21.76 19.91 -5.74
N SER A 88 22.52 19.07 -5.04
CA SER A 88 22.42 17.61 -5.12
C SER A 88 21.74 17.05 -3.88
N ILE A 89 20.67 16.29 -4.06
CA ILE A 89 19.85 15.72 -2.98
C ILE A 89 19.67 14.23 -3.26
N GLU A 90 20.07 13.38 -2.31
CA GLU A 90 19.87 11.93 -2.40
C GLU A 90 18.71 11.52 -1.49
N ILE A 91 17.76 10.78 -2.05
CA ILE A 91 16.56 10.29 -1.36
C ILE A 91 16.62 8.77 -1.31
N ALA A 92 16.51 8.21 -0.11
CA ALA A 92 16.50 6.77 0.13
C ALA A 92 15.27 6.37 0.95
N PHE A 93 14.91 5.09 0.93
CA PHE A 93 13.84 4.56 1.79
C PHE A 93 14.23 4.62 3.26
N ASN A 94 13.23 4.77 4.13
CA ASN A 94 13.41 4.76 5.58
C ASN A 94 13.83 3.36 6.06
N PRO A 95 14.60 3.26 7.16
CA PRO A 95 14.93 1.99 7.78
C PRO A 95 13.71 1.09 8.03
N GLY A 96 13.74 -0.14 7.52
CA GLY A 96 12.70 -1.15 7.72
C GLY A 96 11.52 -1.09 6.74
N VAL A 97 11.51 -0.11 5.83
CA VAL A 97 10.54 -0.04 4.73
C VAL A 97 10.96 -0.99 3.61
N MET A 98 10.00 -1.73 3.05
CA MET A 98 10.25 -2.64 1.93
C MET A 98 10.73 -1.91 0.67
N ASP A 99 11.75 -2.45 -0.01
CA ASP A 99 12.20 -2.02 -1.34
C ASP A 99 12.13 -3.18 -2.35
N PRO A 100 11.09 -3.27 -3.20
CA PRO A 100 10.98 -4.33 -4.21
C PRO A 100 12.13 -4.34 -5.23
N VAL A 101 12.81 -3.20 -5.43
CA VAL A 101 13.96 -3.10 -6.35
C VAL A 101 15.18 -3.76 -5.73
N GLU A 102 15.39 -3.60 -4.42
CA GLU A 102 16.42 -4.33 -3.67
C GLU A 102 16.27 -5.84 -3.84
N GLU A 103 15.08 -6.39 -3.55
CA GLU A 103 14.82 -7.83 -3.66
C GLU A 103 15.01 -8.35 -5.10
N SER A 104 14.52 -7.60 -6.09
CA SER A 104 14.68 -7.95 -7.51
C SER A 104 16.14 -7.90 -7.94
N THR A 105 16.91 -6.94 -7.42
CA THR A 105 18.35 -6.81 -7.70
C THR A 105 19.13 -7.95 -7.09
N LEU A 106 18.90 -8.28 -5.81
CA LEU A 106 19.53 -9.43 -5.15
C LEU A 106 19.25 -10.74 -5.90
N LYS A 107 17.99 -10.98 -6.28
CA LYS A 107 17.64 -12.15 -7.10
C LYS A 107 18.37 -12.15 -8.45
N GLY A 108 18.39 -10.99 -9.14
CA GLY A 108 19.04 -10.86 -10.43
C GLY A 108 20.55 -11.11 -10.37
N ILE A 109 21.22 -10.64 -9.31
CA ILE A 109 22.65 -10.90 -9.09
C ILE A 109 22.89 -12.40 -8.81
N GLY A 110 22.03 -13.04 -8.00
CA GLY A 110 22.10 -14.48 -7.77
C GLY A 110 21.91 -15.32 -9.04
N ASP A 111 20.99 -14.92 -9.93
CA ASP A 111 20.79 -15.57 -11.23
C ASP A 111 22.02 -15.45 -12.16
N MET A 112 22.96 -14.55 -11.87
CA MET A 112 24.23 -14.38 -12.60
C MET A 112 25.37 -15.24 -12.04
N ASP A 113 25.09 -16.11 -11.07
CA ASP A 113 26.04 -16.91 -10.29
C ASP A 113 27.03 -16.04 -9.48
N ILE A 114 26.53 -14.97 -8.88
CA ILE A 114 27.30 -14.07 -8.00
C ILE A 114 26.69 -14.11 -6.59
N ASP A 115 27.17 -15.05 -5.77
CA ASP A 115 26.57 -15.34 -4.46
C ASP A 115 27.19 -14.57 -3.28
N ASP A 116 28.29 -13.84 -3.51
CA ASP A 116 29.01 -13.10 -2.45
C ASP A 116 28.38 -11.72 -2.13
N VAL A 117 27.11 -11.51 -2.46
CA VAL A 117 26.34 -10.30 -2.10
C VAL A 117 25.55 -10.52 -0.82
N GLU A 118 25.77 -9.65 0.15
CA GLU A 118 25.14 -9.70 1.46
C GLU A 118 23.89 -8.82 1.52
N SER A 119 23.94 -7.63 0.92
CA SER A 119 22.81 -6.69 0.88
C SER A 119 22.89 -5.74 -0.31
N VAL A 120 21.75 -5.17 -0.69
CA VAL A 120 21.66 -4.08 -1.67
C VAL A 120 20.81 -2.98 -1.05
N SER A 121 21.13 -1.72 -1.26
CA SER A 121 20.21 -0.62 -0.96
C SER A 121 20.10 0.32 -2.15
N THR A 122 18.91 0.89 -2.35
CA THR A 122 18.67 1.82 -3.45
C THR A 122 18.42 3.24 -2.97
N ALA A 123 18.82 4.20 -3.79
CA ALA A 123 18.51 5.61 -3.61
C ALA A 123 18.34 6.30 -4.97
N ARG A 124 17.76 7.50 -4.95
CA ARG A 124 17.74 8.39 -6.12
C ARG A 124 18.42 9.70 -5.79
N ARG A 125 19.35 10.10 -6.64
CA ARG A 125 20.00 11.42 -6.55
C ARG A 125 19.38 12.36 -7.55
N TYR A 126 18.90 13.50 -7.06
CA TYR A 126 18.38 14.60 -7.85
C TYR A 126 19.39 15.74 -7.84
N THR A 127 19.83 16.17 -9.02
CA THR A 127 20.68 17.35 -9.18
C THR A 127 19.86 18.48 -9.79
N LEU A 128 19.57 19.51 -9.00
CA LEU A 128 18.83 20.70 -9.41
C LEU A 128 19.79 21.81 -9.82
N ARG A 129 19.56 22.42 -10.99
CA ARG A 129 20.34 23.55 -11.51
C ARG A 129 19.51 24.82 -11.51
N GLY A 130 19.97 25.85 -10.82
CA GLY A 130 19.32 27.15 -10.73
C GLY A 130 19.44 27.79 -9.35
N THR A 131 19.05 29.06 -9.26
CA THR A 131 19.15 29.82 -8.02
C THR A 131 17.99 29.48 -7.08
N LEU A 132 18.32 28.85 -5.95
CA LEU A 132 17.35 28.45 -4.92
C LEU A 132 17.77 29.00 -3.55
N SER A 133 16.80 29.55 -2.82
CA SER A 133 16.96 29.77 -1.38
C SER A 133 16.78 28.46 -0.62
N GLU A 134 17.31 28.38 0.59
CA GLU A 134 17.17 27.21 1.46
C GLU A 134 15.69 26.84 1.71
N ALA A 135 14.83 27.85 1.91
CA ALA A 135 13.39 27.66 2.06
C ALA A 135 12.73 27.02 0.83
N LYS A 136 13.12 27.45 -0.38
CA LYS A 136 12.60 26.86 -1.63
C LYS A 136 13.13 25.44 -1.84
N LEU A 137 14.39 25.19 -1.53
CA LEU A 137 14.98 23.86 -1.62
C LEU A 137 14.27 22.89 -0.67
N SER A 138 14.06 23.29 0.59
CA SER A 138 13.30 22.51 1.57
C SER A 138 11.88 22.21 1.08
N LEU A 139 11.19 23.21 0.51
CA LEU A 139 9.86 23.01 -0.08
C LEU A 139 9.86 22.00 -1.25
N ILE A 140 10.88 22.05 -2.12
CA ILE A 140 11.03 21.10 -3.24
C ILE A 140 11.26 19.67 -2.71
N VAL A 141 12.15 19.51 -1.74
CA VAL A 141 12.42 18.20 -1.11
C VAL A 141 11.12 17.64 -0.52
N ASP A 142 10.41 18.46 0.25
CA ASP A 142 9.21 18.06 0.99
C ASP A 142 7.99 17.77 0.12
N LYS A 143 7.84 18.50 -1.00
CA LYS A 143 6.63 18.47 -1.82
C LYS A 143 6.81 17.79 -3.16
N VAL A 144 8.04 17.51 -3.60
CA VAL A 144 8.32 16.88 -4.91
C VAL A 144 9.25 15.68 -4.81
N LEU A 145 10.41 15.81 -4.16
CA LEU A 145 11.48 14.80 -4.29
C LEU A 145 11.34 13.64 -3.33
N SER A 146 10.80 13.90 -2.13
CA SER A 146 10.72 12.92 -1.05
C SER A 146 9.29 12.72 -0.59
N ASN A 147 8.97 11.46 -0.30
CA ASN A 147 7.83 11.10 0.49
C ASN A 147 8.26 10.83 1.94
N LYS A 148 8.07 11.81 2.83
CA LYS A 148 8.53 11.74 4.23
C LYS A 148 8.01 10.54 5.03
N ILE A 149 6.90 9.95 4.60
CA ILE A 149 6.31 8.76 5.24
C ILE A 149 7.26 7.57 5.11
N ILE A 150 7.84 7.37 3.93
CA ILE A 150 8.62 6.17 3.58
C ILE A 150 10.06 6.47 3.15
N GLN A 151 10.44 7.74 3.00
CA GLN A 151 11.74 8.18 2.51
C GLN A 151 12.35 9.31 3.35
N HIS A 152 13.67 9.42 3.28
CA HIS A 152 14.45 10.49 3.91
C HIS A 152 15.53 11.01 2.97
N VAL A 153 16.06 12.20 3.27
CA VAL A 153 17.28 12.72 2.62
C VAL A 153 18.46 11.96 3.20
N ALA A 154 19.15 11.20 2.34
CA ALA A 154 20.29 10.37 2.73
C ALA A 154 21.60 11.18 2.69
N ASP A 155 22.56 10.78 3.54
CA ASP A 155 23.95 11.21 3.41
C ASP A 155 24.68 10.27 2.43
N PRO A 156 25.10 10.74 1.24
CA PRO A 156 25.77 9.89 0.26
C PRO A 156 27.13 9.35 0.74
N ALA A 157 27.77 10.00 1.73
CA ALA A 157 29.04 9.57 2.30
C ALA A 157 28.89 8.48 3.37
N HIS A 158 27.70 8.37 3.95
CA HIS A 158 27.36 7.37 4.95
C HIS A 158 26.01 6.75 4.59
N PRO A 159 25.93 6.04 3.44
CA PRO A 159 24.70 5.36 3.07
C PRO A 159 24.38 4.40 4.21
N LYS A 160 23.25 4.61 4.88
CA LYS A 160 22.77 3.65 5.88
C LYS A 160 22.40 2.38 5.13
N LEU A 161 23.34 1.44 5.06
CA LEU A 161 23.03 0.09 4.66
C LEU A 161 22.15 -0.48 5.76
N LEU A 162 20.92 -0.76 5.38
CA LEU A 162 20.00 -1.47 6.22
C LEU A 162 20.40 -2.92 6.12
N HIS A 163 21.34 -3.37 6.95
CA HIS A 163 21.19 -4.73 7.41
C HIS A 163 19.78 -4.76 8.00
N ALA A 164 18.92 -5.63 7.47
CA ALA A 164 17.88 -6.18 8.30
C ALA A 164 18.65 -6.84 9.46
N THR A 165 18.94 -6.07 10.51
CA THR A 165 19.29 -6.64 11.80
C THR A 165 18.07 -7.48 12.07
N ALA A 166 18.20 -8.79 11.81
CA ALA A 166 17.29 -9.76 12.36
C ALA A 166 17.13 -9.29 13.80
N LEU A 167 15.90 -8.96 14.19
CA LEU A 167 15.60 -8.66 15.57
C LEU A 167 15.95 -9.95 16.30
N SER A 168 17.20 -10.05 16.73
CA SER A 168 17.79 -11.18 17.42
C SER A 168 17.40 -11.12 18.90
N GLY A 169 16.52 -10.19 19.26
CA GLY A 169 15.85 -10.16 20.55
C GLY A 169 14.68 -11.15 20.57
N GLU A 170 14.46 -11.77 21.71
CA GLU A 170 13.22 -12.50 21.97
C GLU A 170 12.03 -11.56 21.71
N VAL A 171 11.10 -11.98 20.86
CA VAL A 171 9.82 -11.29 20.71
C VAL A 171 9.05 -11.50 22.01
N GLN A 172 8.96 -10.45 22.83
CA GLN A 172 8.23 -10.49 24.09
C GLN A 172 6.86 -9.84 23.92
N ALA A 173 5.81 -10.64 24.10
CA ALA A 173 4.44 -10.14 24.14
C ALA A 173 4.25 -9.28 25.39
N ILE A 174 3.72 -8.07 25.23
CA ILE A 174 3.50 -7.14 26.34
C ILE A 174 2.16 -7.48 26.98
N THR A 175 2.14 -7.72 28.29
CA THR A 175 0.89 -7.93 29.04
C THR A 175 0.28 -6.59 29.43
N ILE A 176 -0.97 -6.35 29.03
CA ILE A 176 -1.67 -5.07 29.27
C ILE A 176 -2.53 -5.19 30.52
N GLY A 177 -2.28 -4.33 31.52
CA GLY A 177 -3.03 -4.29 32.79
C GLY A 177 -4.49 -3.85 32.66
N LEU A 178 -5.34 -4.70 32.09
CA LEU A 178 -6.73 -4.38 31.74
C LEU A 178 -7.71 -4.72 32.88
N LEU A 179 -7.46 -5.75 33.68
CA LEU A 179 -8.43 -6.28 34.66
C LEU A 179 -8.88 -5.26 35.72
N SER A 180 -7.94 -4.48 36.27
CA SER A 180 -8.21 -3.46 37.28
C SER A 180 -8.37 -2.05 36.70
N ALA A 181 -8.26 -1.89 35.37
CA ALA A 181 -8.33 -0.60 34.70
C ALA A 181 -9.69 0.08 34.94
N LYS A 182 -9.66 1.33 35.38
CA LYS A 182 -10.86 2.17 35.49
C LYS A 182 -11.21 2.75 34.12
N LYS A 183 -12.37 3.41 34.00
CA LYS A 183 -12.83 4.02 32.74
C LYS A 183 -11.78 4.95 32.10
N ALA A 184 -11.08 5.76 32.90
CA ALA A 184 -10.01 6.63 32.41
C ALA A 184 -8.80 5.84 31.89
N ASP A 185 -8.43 4.76 32.57
CA ASP A 185 -7.34 3.88 32.14
C ASP A 185 -7.69 3.16 30.84
N LEU A 186 -8.94 2.71 30.67
CA LEU A 186 -9.41 2.09 29.42
C LEU A 186 -9.34 3.06 28.24
N ALA A 187 -9.72 4.33 28.44
CA ALA A 187 -9.59 5.37 27.43
C ALA A 187 -8.13 5.58 27.04
N ARG A 188 -7.25 5.66 28.05
CA ARG A 188 -5.81 5.86 27.87
C ARG A 188 -5.16 4.69 27.13
N ILE A 189 -5.46 3.45 27.52
CA ILE A 189 -4.98 2.23 26.83
C ILE A 189 -5.39 2.25 25.36
N SER A 190 -6.64 2.60 25.05
CA SER A 190 -7.11 2.66 23.67
C SER A 190 -6.44 3.77 22.85
N ALA A 191 -6.16 4.92 23.46
CA ALA A 191 -5.53 6.05 22.76
C ALA A 191 -4.04 5.80 22.53
N GLU A 192 -3.30 5.39 23.58
CA GLU A 192 -1.87 5.12 23.50
C GLU A 192 -1.55 3.92 22.59
N GLY A 193 -2.42 2.90 22.60
CA GLY A 193 -2.29 1.74 21.72
C GLY A 193 -2.87 1.93 20.32
N GLN A 194 -3.38 3.12 19.99
CA GLN A 194 -4.01 3.41 18.68
C GLN A 194 -5.07 2.36 18.27
N LEU A 195 -5.86 1.90 19.24
CA LEU A 195 -6.85 0.84 19.05
C LEU A 195 -8.17 1.37 18.45
N PHE A 196 -8.45 2.66 18.63
CA PHE A 196 -9.71 3.32 18.23
C PHE A 196 -10.97 2.62 18.77
N LEU A 197 -10.85 1.95 19.92
CA LEU A 197 -11.96 1.28 20.60
C LEU A 197 -12.70 2.26 21.51
N SER A 198 -14.02 2.25 21.41
CA SER A 198 -14.87 3.00 22.32
C SER A 198 -14.83 2.43 23.74
N ILE A 199 -15.21 3.24 24.73
CA ILE A 199 -15.24 2.78 26.12
C ILE A 199 -16.13 1.53 26.32
N PRO A 200 -17.33 1.42 25.74
CA PRO A 200 -18.12 0.21 25.84
C PRO A 200 -17.43 -1.04 25.26
N GLU A 201 -16.68 -0.89 24.16
CA GLU A 201 -15.92 -1.99 23.57
C GLU A 201 -14.77 -2.41 24.49
N MET A 202 -14.00 -1.45 25.01
CA MET A 202 -12.94 -1.70 25.99
C MET A 202 -13.48 -2.38 27.26
N GLN A 203 -14.66 -1.99 27.74
CA GLN A 203 -15.31 -2.62 28.89
C GLN A 203 -15.76 -4.06 28.58
N THR A 204 -16.20 -4.31 27.35
CA THR A 204 -16.59 -5.66 26.88
C THR A 204 -15.37 -6.57 26.85
N ILE A 205 -14.25 -6.09 26.31
CA ILE A 205 -12.98 -6.81 26.29
C ILE A 205 -12.48 -7.04 27.73
N GLN A 206 -12.52 -6.03 28.59
CA GLN A 206 -12.16 -6.17 30.00
C GLN A 206 -13.00 -7.26 30.69
N LYS A 207 -14.32 -7.30 30.44
CA LYS A 207 -15.20 -8.32 31.01
C LYS A 207 -14.80 -9.73 30.55
N HIS A 208 -14.46 -9.90 29.27
CA HIS A 208 -13.98 -11.17 28.74
C HIS A 208 -12.69 -11.63 29.45
N PHE A 209 -11.68 -10.78 29.52
CA PHE A 209 -10.41 -11.12 30.18
C PHE A 209 -10.54 -11.31 31.71
N LYS A 210 -11.46 -10.59 32.36
CA LYS A 210 -11.86 -10.88 33.75
C LYS A 210 -12.41 -12.30 33.92
N SER A 211 -13.24 -12.77 32.98
CA SER A 211 -13.78 -14.14 33.01
C SER A 211 -12.72 -15.21 32.79
N LEU A 212 -11.64 -14.89 32.07
CA LEU A 212 -10.48 -15.76 31.88
C LEU A 212 -9.48 -15.70 33.05
N GLY A 213 -9.63 -14.76 33.97
CA GLY A 213 -8.72 -14.59 35.12
C GLY A 213 -7.31 -14.12 34.74
N ARG A 214 -7.11 -13.54 33.54
CA ARG A 214 -5.80 -13.05 33.07
C ARG A 214 -5.92 -11.76 32.28
N ASN A 215 -4.85 -10.98 32.26
CA ASN A 215 -4.71 -9.84 31.36
C ASN A 215 -4.49 -10.29 29.90
N PRO A 216 -4.93 -9.49 28.91
CA PRO A 216 -4.59 -9.70 27.52
C PRO A 216 -3.13 -9.38 27.23
N THR A 217 -2.58 -9.99 26.18
CA THR A 217 -1.39 -9.44 25.52
C THR A 217 -1.77 -8.27 24.61
N ASP A 218 -0.77 -7.47 24.26
CA ASP A 218 -0.84 -6.47 23.19
C ASP A 218 -1.38 -7.05 21.88
N CYS A 219 -0.88 -8.20 21.44
CA CYS A 219 -1.30 -8.86 20.20
C CYS A 219 -2.78 -9.28 20.23
N GLU A 220 -3.26 -9.80 21.37
CA GLU A 220 -4.67 -10.15 21.54
C GLU A 220 -5.57 -8.92 21.48
N LEU A 221 -5.14 -7.83 22.12
CA LEU A 221 -5.90 -6.58 22.14
C LEU A 221 -5.93 -5.91 20.76
N GLU A 222 -4.79 -5.92 20.05
CA GLU A 222 -4.67 -5.42 18.69
C GLU A 222 -5.54 -6.24 17.71
N THR A 223 -5.53 -7.57 17.83
CA THR A 223 -6.39 -8.45 17.01
C THR A 223 -7.86 -8.11 17.18
N LEU A 224 -8.32 -7.87 18.41
CA LEU A 224 -9.68 -7.45 18.69
C LEU A 224 -9.97 -6.04 18.13
N ALA A 225 -9.02 -5.10 18.26
CA ALA A 225 -9.17 -3.75 17.73
C ALA A 225 -9.31 -3.72 16.21
N GLN A 226 -8.46 -4.46 15.49
CA GLN A 226 -8.51 -4.55 14.02
C GLN A 226 -9.83 -5.19 13.55
N THR A 227 -10.19 -6.34 14.12
CA THR A 227 -11.42 -7.07 13.73
C THR A 227 -12.71 -6.33 14.08
N TRP A 228 -12.70 -5.52 15.15
CA TRP A 228 -13.83 -4.69 15.55
C TRP A 228 -13.74 -3.27 15.00
N SER A 229 -12.83 -2.95 14.09
CA SER A 229 -12.79 -1.63 13.44
C SER A 229 -14.04 -1.37 12.59
N GLU A 230 -14.31 -0.11 12.25
CA GLU A 230 -15.41 0.20 11.31
C GLU A 230 -15.12 -0.42 9.94
N HIS A 231 -13.86 -0.36 9.51
CA HIS A 231 -13.39 -0.94 8.25
C HIS A 231 -13.68 -2.44 8.13
N CYS A 232 -13.37 -3.23 9.17
CA CYS A 232 -13.55 -4.69 9.10
C CYS A 232 -14.99 -5.11 9.46
N PHE A 233 -15.58 -4.55 10.53
CA PHE A 233 -16.88 -5.01 11.02
C PHE A 233 -18.09 -4.37 10.32
N HIS A 234 -17.89 -3.22 9.66
CA HIS A 234 -18.94 -2.44 9.00
C HIS A 234 -20.09 -2.06 9.96
N LYS A 235 -19.77 -1.45 11.11
CA LYS A 235 -20.75 -1.18 12.19
C LYS A 235 -21.86 -0.26 11.69
N THR A 236 -21.56 0.74 10.86
CA THR A 236 -22.58 1.64 10.29
C THR A 236 -23.60 0.88 9.45
N PHE A 237 -23.14 -0.05 8.60
CA PHE A 237 -24.03 -0.86 7.76
C PHE A 237 -24.85 -1.89 8.56
N ARG A 238 -24.35 -2.30 9.72
CA ARG A 238 -25.01 -3.28 10.62
C ARG A 238 -25.78 -2.63 11.78
N GLY A 239 -25.66 -1.32 11.93
CA GLY A 239 -26.21 -0.58 13.05
C GLY A 239 -27.70 -0.30 12.95
N ASN A 240 -28.28 0.11 14.08
CA ASN A 240 -29.65 0.57 14.17
C ASN A 240 -29.73 2.05 13.77
N ILE A 241 -30.42 2.35 12.66
CA ILE A 241 -30.61 3.69 12.12
C ILE A 241 -32.07 4.10 12.29
N GLU A 242 -32.30 5.23 12.96
CA GLU A 242 -33.59 5.91 12.94
C GLU A 242 -33.60 6.99 11.85
N TYR A 243 -34.24 6.69 10.73
CA TYR A 243 -34.31 7.58 9.59
C TYR A 243 -35.59 8.41 9.63
N ARG A 244 -35.44 9.74 9.73
CA ARG A 244 -36.56 10.70 9.79
C ARG A 244 -36.64 11.49 8.49
N THR A 245 -37.78 11.47 7.82
CA THR A 245 -38.02 12.24 6.59
C THR A 245 -39.24 13.13 6.73
N MET A 246 -39.21 14.27 6.05
CA MET A 246 -40.41 15.06 5.78
C MET A 246 -40.95 14.66 4.42
N ALA A 247 -42.16 14.09 4.39
CA ALA A 247 -42.89 13.79 3.15
C ALA A 247 -44.31 14.34 3.30
N ASP A 248 -44.75 15.15 2.33
CA ASP A 248 -46.09 15.77 2.31
C ASP A 248 -46.41 16.59 3.57
N GLY A 249 -45.41 17.30 4.12
CA GLY A 249 -45.55 18.07 5.36
C GLY A 249 -45.67 17.23 6.64
N ARG A 250 -45.59 15.90 6.55
CA ARG A 250 -45.64 14.98 7.70
C ARG A 250 -44.26 14.36 7.98
N ARG A 251 -43.90 14.31 9.26
CA ARG A 251 -42.69 13.61 9.72
C ARG A 251 -42.95 12.11 9.72
N LYS A 252 -42.18 11.36 8.92
CA LYS A 252 -42.15 9.89 8.94
C LYS A 252 -40.85 9.45 9.59
N THR A 253 -40.95 8.50 10.52
CA THR A 253 -39.80 7.84 11.14
C THR A 253 -39.76 6.39 10.70
N LYS A 254 -38.62 5.92 10.23
CA LYS A 254 -38.36 4.53 9.86
C LYS A 254 -37.17 4.01 10.65
N HIS A 255 -37.36 2.88 11.32
CA HIS A 255 -36.26 2.17 11.97
C HIS A 255 -35.66 1.14 11.01
N ILE A 256 -34.34 1.17 10.84
CA ILE A 256 -33.57 0.27 9.99
C ILE A 256 -32.55 -0.42 10.90
N THR A 257 -32.65 -1.73 11.10
CA THR A 257 -31.78 -2.46 12.04
C THR A 257 -30.49 -2.99 11.42
N ASN A 258 -30.44 -3.07 10.09
CA ASN A 258 -29.26 -3.46 9.33
C ASN A 258 -29.42 -2.91 7.90
N LEU A 259 -28.67 -1.87 7.58
CA LEU A 259 -28.78 -1.17 6.30
C LEU A 259 -28.46 -2.10 5.13
N LEU A 260 -27.36 -2.86 5.22
CA LEU A 260 -26.94 -3.78 4.16
C LEU A 260 -27.99 -4.85 3.87
N LYS A 261 -28.48 -5.52 4.93
CA LYS A 261 -29.48 -6.59 4.81
C LYS A 261 -30.81 -6.06 4.30
N SER A 262 -31.26 -4.91 4.82
CA SER A 262 -32.57 -4.34 4.47
C SER A 262 -32.62 -3.70 3.08
N THR A 263 -31.47 -3.47 2.44
CA THR A 263 -31.35 -2.86 1.11
C THR A 263 -30.80 -3.86 0.09
N ILE A 264 -29.47 -3.97 -0.03
CA ILE A 264 -28.77 -4.68 -1.10
C ILE A 264 -29.05 -6.19 -1.02
N VAL A 265 -28.95 -6.80 0.17
CA VAL A 265 -29.19 -8.25 0.34
C VAL A 265 -30.65 -8.57 0.05
N LYS A 266 -31.59 -7.86 0.68
CA LYS A 266 -33.04 -8.04 0.44
C LYS A 266 -33.41 -7.87 -1.04
N ALA A 267 -32.83 -6.90 -1.73
CA ALA A 267 -33.07 -6.72 -3.16
C ALA A 267 -32.54 -7.92 -3.97
N THR A 268 -31.35 -8.42 -3.62
CA THR A 268 -30.72 -9.58 -4.26
C THR A 268 -31.53 -10.86 -4.04
N GLU A 269 -31.93 -11.13 -2.79
CA GLU A 269 -32.78 -12.26 -2.40
C GLU A 269 -34.15 -12.21 -3.10
N ARG A 270 -34.77 -11.02 -3.15
CA ARG A 270 -36.06 -10.83 -3.83
C ARG A 270 -35.97 -11.10 -5.34
N LEU A 271 -34.88 -10.67 -5.98
CA LEU A 271 -34.67 -10.90 -7.40
C LEU A 271 -34.30 -12.34 -7.72
N ALA A 272 -33.64 -13.04 -6.78
CA ALA A 272 -33.27 -14.46 -6.84
C ALA A 272 -32.75 -14.90 -8.22
N LYS A 273 -31.87 -14.09 -8.82
CA LYS A 273 -31.44 -14.34 -10.19
C LYS A 273 -30.60 -15.64 -10.25
N PRO A 274 -30.94 -16.59 -11.14
CA PRO A 274 -30.30 -17.91 -11.16
C PRO A 274 -28.85 -17.89 -11.67
N TRP A 275 -28.39 -16.75 -12.19
CA TRP A 275 -27.01 -16.53 -12.59
C TRP A 275 -26.14 -15.97 -11.47
N CYS A 276 -26.69 -15.56 -10.32
CA CYS A 276 -25.90 -15.23 -9.14
C CYS A 276 -25.52 -16.53 -8.42
N VAL A 277 -24.24 -16.92 -8.49
CA VAL A 277 -23.75 -18.21 -7.98
C VAL A 277 -23.28 -18.10 -6.53
N SER A 278 -22.52 -17.04 -6.20
CA SER A 278 -22.09 -16.71 -4.84
C SER A 278 -22.17 -15.21 -4.64
N VAL A 279 -22.90 -14.76 -3.63
CA VAL A 279 -23.09 -13.35 -3.28
C VAL A 279 -23.06 -13.20 -1.77
N PHE A 280 -22.30 -12.24 -1.24
CA PHE A 280 -22.16 -11.97 0.21
C PHE A 280 -21.56 -13.11 1.06
N HIS A 281 -20.88 -14.08 0.44
CA HIS A 281 -20.30 -15.25 1.13
C HIS A 281 -18.78 -15.38 0.98
N ASP A 282 -18.17 -14.60 0.09
CA ASP A 282 -16.77 -14.73 -0.30
C ASP A 282 -16.21 -13.34 -0.66
N ASN A 283 -14.92 -13.27 -0.97
CA ASN A 283 -14.19 -12.02 -1.20
C ASN A 283 -14.72 -11.26 -2.41
N ALA A 284 -15.26 -11.96 -3.42
CA ALA A 284 -15.93 -11.38 -4.59
C ALA A 284 -17.31 -11.99 -4.86
N GLY A 285 -18.13 -11.26 -5.63
CA GLY A 285 -19.38 -11.78 -6.17
C GLY A 285 -19.12 -12.66 -7.40
N VAL A 286 -19.81 -13.81 -7.49
CA VAL A 286 -19.64 -14.79 -8.57
C VAL A 286 -20.92 -14.94 -9.36
N ILE A 287 -20.84 -14.81 -10.69
CA ILE A 287 -21.96 -15.01 -11.61
C ILE A 287 -21.66 -16.07 -12.68
N LYS A 288 -22.72 -16.68 -13.23
CA LYS A 288 -22.61 -17.57 -14.39
C LYS A 288 -22.18 -16.75 -15.61
N PHE A 289 -21.26 -17.30 -16.40
CA PHE A 289 -20.77 -16.67 -17.62
C PHE A 289 -21.03 -17.54 -18.85
N ASP A 290 -20.37 -18.69 -18.92
CA ASP A 290 -20.53 -19.64 -20.03
C ASP A 290 -20.69 -21.09 -19.52
N LYS A 291 -20.55 -22.05 -20.45
CA LYS A 291 -20.70 -23.48 -20.15
C LYS A 291 -19.63 -23.99 -19.18
N ASP A 292 -18.43 -23.43 -19.22
CA ASP A 292 -17.22 -23.97 -18.59
C ASP A 292 -16.76 -23.11 -17.40
N SER A 293 -17.19 -21.83 -17.34
CA SER A 293 -16.66 -20.83 -16.42
C SER A 293 -17.71 -19.95 -15.73
N HIS A 294 -17.28 -19.37 -14.61
CA HIS A 294 -17.94 -18.29 -13.89
C HIS A 294 -17.07 -17.04 -13.92
N LEU A 295 -17.71 -15.87 -13.75
CA LEU A 295 -17.04 -14.60 -13.57
C LEU A 295 -17.11 -14.17 -12.11
N CYS A 296 -15.98 -13.74 -11.58
CA CYS A 296 -15.85 -13.09 -10.29
C CYS A 296 -15.69 -11.58 -10.51
N PHE A 297 -16.35 -10.76 -9.70
CA PHE A 297 -16.18 -9.33 -9.76
C PHE A 297 -16.18 -8.71 -8.35
N LYS A 298 -15.21 -7.83 -8.12
CA LYS A 298 -15.02 -7.11 -6.87
C LYS A 298 -14.57 -5.69 -7.17
N VAL A 299 -15.01 -4.76 -6.32
CA VAL A 299 -14.56 -3.37 -6.29
C VAL A 299 -14.28 -3.03 -4.83
N GLU A 300 -13.16 -2.36 -4.60
CA GLU A 300 -12.71 -1.85 -3.31
C GLU A 300 -12.39 -0.35 -3.41
N THR A 301 -12.17 0.27 -2.26
CA THR A 301 -11.71 1.67 -2.17
C THR A 301 -10.45 1.78 -1.34
N HIS A 302 -9.55 2.69 -1.73
CA HIS A 302 -8.32 2.94 -0.96
C HIS A 302 -8.08 4.43 -0.70
N ASN A 303 -9.11 5.10 -0.17
CA ASN A 303 -9.25 6.56 -0.11
C ASN A 303 -8.22 7.23 0.83
N HIS A 304 -8.28 6.94 2.13
CA HIS A 304 -7.44 7.60 3.14
C HIS A 304 -5.94 7.46 2.86
N PRO A 305 -5.43 6.25 2.51
CA PRO A 305 -4.01 6.14 2.20
C PRO A 305 -3.66 6.86 0.90
N SER A 306 -4.55 6.90 -0.10
CA SER A 306 -4.32 7.68 -1.33
C SER A 306 -4.37 9.20 -1.13
N ALA A 307 -5.00 9.67 -0.04
CA ALA A 307 -4.98 11.08 0.35
C ALA A 307 -3.60 11.51 0.86
N LEU A 308 -2.95 10.64 1.64
CA LEU A 308 -1.64 10.88 2.26
C LEU A 308 -0.49 10.53 1.32
N GLU A 309 -0.61 9.39 0.65
CA GLU A 309 0.37 8.81 -0.24
C GLU A 309 -0.31 8.28 -1.51
N PRO A 310 -0.53 9.14 -2.50
CA PRO A 310 -1.36 8.82 -3.66
C PRO A 310 -0.86 7.63 -4.49
N PHE A 311 0.46 7.45 -4.62
CA PHE A 311 1.01 6.36 -5.43
C PHE A 311 0.82 5.02 -4.73
N GLY A 312 1.41 4.84 -3.56
CA GLY A 312 1.36 3.62 -2.77
C GLY A 312 -0.05 3.25 -2.36
N GLY A 313 -0.85 4.21 -1.90
CA GLY A 313 -2.24 3.98 -1.55
C GLY A 313 -3.08 3.41 -2.71
N ALA A 314 -2.92 3.96 -3.92
CA ALA A 314 -3.64 3.45 -5.08
C ALA A 314 -3.05 2.13 -5.61
N ASN A 315 -1.72 2.00 -5.56
CA ASN A 315 -0.97 0.81 -5.95
C ASN A 315 -1.37 -0.41 -5.11
N THR A 316 -1.48 -0.27 -3.80
CA THR A 316 -1.95 -1.34 -2.90
C THR A 316 -3.45 -1.56 -2.99
N GLY A 317 -4.23 -0.51 -3.30
CA GLY A 317 -5.66 -0.62 -3.56
C GLY A 317 -6.00 -1.54 -4.73
N ILE A 318 -5.33 -1.37 -5.87
CA ILE A 318 -5.54 -2.28 -7.01
C ILE A 318 -4.97 -3.68 -6.74
N GLY A 319 -3.85 -3.80 -6.03
CA GLY A 319 -3.30 -5.10 -5.63
C GLY A 319 -4.24 -5.87 -4.71
N GLY A 320 -4.83 -5.22 -3.71
CA GLY A 320 -5.81 -5.81 -2.80
C GLY A 320 -6.99 -6.44 -3.54
N VAL A 321 -7.61 -5.70 -4.45
CA VAL A 321 -8.75 -6.22 -5.22
C VAL A 321 -8.37 -7.33 -6.21
N ILE A 322 -7.13 -7.35 -6.72
CA ILE A 322 -6.63 -8.49 -7.50
C ILE A 322 -6.52 -9.73 -6.59
N ARG A 323 -6.01 -9.58 -5.36
CA ARG A 323 -5.96 -10.67 -4.37
C ARG A 323 -7.34 -11.16 -3.95
N ASP A 324 -8.35 -10.30 -3.84
CA ASP A 324 -9.73 -10.74 -3.59
C ASP A 324 -10.23 -11.71 -4.66
N ILE A 325 -9.90 -11.44 -5.93
CA ILE A 325 -10.23 -12.32 -7.05
C ILE A 325 -9.46 -13.64 -6.95
N LEU A 326 -8.19 -13.60 -6.56
CA LEU A 326 -7.38 -14.81 -6.28
C LEU A 326 -7.90 -15.58 -5.05
N GLY A 327 -8.49 -14.90 -4.06
CA GLY A 327 -9.04 -15.48 -2.84
C GLY A 327 -10.48 -15.99 -2.97
N THR A 328 -11.16 -15.71 -4.08
CA THR A 328 -12.55 -16.13 -4.30
C THR A 328 -12.62 -17.60 -4.69
N GLY A 329 -13.44 -18.38 -3.98
CA GLY A 329 -13.51 -19.83 -4.16
C GLY A 329 -12.14 -20.49 -3.95
N LEU A 330 -11.76 -21.39 -4.85
CA LEU A 330 -10.40 -21.94 -4.89
C LEU A 330 -9.49 -21.14 -5.83
N GLY A 331 -9.82 -19.88 -6.11
CA GLY A 331 -9.01 -18.95 -6.88
C GLY A 331 -9.46 -18.74 -8.31
N ALA A 332 -9.86 -17.51 -8.62
CA ALA A 332 -10.17 -17.07 -9.97
C ALA A 332 -8.94 -16.42 -10.62
N LYS A 333 -8.79 -16.56 -11.94
CA LYS A 333 -7.75 -15.87 -12.70
C LYS A 333 -8.20 -14.43 -13.00
N PRO A 334 -7.50 -13.39 -12.51
CA PRO A 334 -7.75 -12.01 -12.91
C PRO A 334 -7.58 -11.83 -14.42
N VAL A 335 -8.50 -11.10 -15.07
CA VAL A 335 -8.49 -10.88 -16.53
C VAL A 335 -8.51 -9.42 -16.93
N CYS A 336 -9.17 -8.55 -16.16
CA CYS A 336 -9.15 -7.12 -16.41
C CYS A 336 -9.51 -6.32 -15.15
N ASN A 337 -9.01 -5.09 -15.09
CA ASN A 337 -9.28 -4.14 -14.04
C ASN A 337 -10.26 -3.05 -14.52
N THR A 338 -10.86 -2.35 -13.55
CA THR A 338 -11.62 -1.12 -13.77
C THR A 338 -11.36 -0.15 -12.63
N ASP A 339 -11.48 1.16 -12.88
CA ASP A 339 -11.29 2.16 -11.85
C ASP A 339 -12.30 3.31 -11.93
N VAL A 340 -12.64 3.88 -10.79
CA VAL A 340 -13.37 5.14 -10.73
C VAL A 340 -12.64 6.05 -9.77
N PHE A 341 -12.20 7.20 -10.25
CA PHE A 341 -11.47 8.16 -9.44
C PHE A 341 -12.26 9.45 -9.27
N CYS A 342 -12.37 9.90 -8.03
CA CYS A 342 -13.00 11.16 -7.69
C CYS A 342 -11.99 12.10 -7.04
N PHE A 343 -11.75 13.25 -7.65
CA PHE A 343 -10.75 14.22 -7.21
C PHE A 343 -11.34 15.63 -7.10
N ALA A 344 -10.69 16.49 -6.32
CA ALA A 344 -10.86 17.92 -6.51
C ALA A 344 -10.19 18.35 -7.82
N ARG A 345 -10.55 19.54 -8.32
CA ARG A 345 -10.10 19.96 -9.65
C ARG A 345 -8.57 20.13 -9.68
N PRO A 346 -7.88 19.70 -10.75
CA PRO A 346 -6.43 19.80 -10.84
C PRO A 346 -5.92 21.24 -11.04
N ASP A 347 -6.83 22.19 -11.30
CA ASP A 347 -6.58 23.63 -11.41
C ASP A 347 -6.92 24.42 -10.14
N THR A 348 -7.30 23.75 -9.04
CA THR A 348 -7.60 24.42 -7.75
C THR A 348 -6.38 25.22 -7.25
N PRO A 349 -6.52 26.53 -6.96
CA PRO A 349 -5.42 27.34 -6.45
C PRO A 349 -4.89 26.84 -5.09
N PHE A 350 -3.57 26.87 -4.90
CA PHE A 350 -2.94 26.50 -3.62
C PHE A 350 -3.49 27.29 -2.42
N SER A 351 -3.88 28.55 -2.62
CA SER A 351 -4.45 29.42 -1.57
C SER A 351 -5.81 28.97 -1.06
N GLU A 352 -6.52 28.10 -1.80
CA GLU A 352 -7.83 27.56 -1.41
C GLU A 352 -7.73 26.20 -0.70
N LEU A 353 -6.53 25.62 -0.64
CA LEU A 353 -6.33 24.32 -0.03
C LEU A 353 -6.13 24.42 1.48
N PRO A 354 -6.80 23.56 2.28
CA PRO A 354 -6.51 23.47 3.71
C PRO A 354 -5.04 23.11 3.97
N PRO A 355 -4.43 23.63 5.06
CA PRO A 355 -3.10 23.21 5.48
C PRO A 355 -3.01 21.69 5.64
N GLY A 356 -1.89 21.09 5.21
CA GLY A 356 -1.68 19.63 5.22
C GLY A 356 -2.32 18.88 4.03
N THR A 357 -3.15 19.53 3.21
CA THR A 357 -3.72 18.83 2.05
C THR A 357 -2.74 18.77 0.88
N LEU A 358 -2.60 17.59 0.26
CA LEU A 358 -1.89 17.47 -1.02
C LEU A 358 -2.70 18.15 -2.14
N HIS A 359 -2.00 18.83 -3.04
CA HIS A 359 -2.63 19.47 -4.18
C HIS A 359 -3.39 18.44 -5.04
N PRO A 360 -4.65 18.69 -5.47
CA PRO A 360 -5.46 17.69 -6.16
C PRO A 360 -4.79 17.10 -7.42
N LYS A 361 -4.06 17.94 -8.17
CA LYS A 361 -3.25 17.49 -9.31
C LYS A 361 -2.16 16.48 -8.94
N ARG A 362 -1.52 16.63 -7.76
CA ARG A 362 -0.51 15.69 -7.26
C ARG A 362 -1.17 14.37 -6.88
N VAL A 363 -2.32 14.43 -6.18
CA VAL A 363 -3.12 13.25 -5.82
C VAL A 363 -3.52 12.49 -7.07
N MET A 364 -4.12 13.16 -8.06
CA MET A 364 -4.54 12.55 -9.32
C MET A 364 -3.39 11.86 -10.07
N LYS A 365 -2.24 12.54 -10.23
CA LYS A 365 -1.06 11.94 -10.89
C LYS A 365 -0.59 10.68 -10.17
N GLY A 366 -0.42 10.76 -8.85
CA GLY A 366 0.07 9.64 -8.06
C GLY A 366 -0.91 8.45 -8.05
N VAL A 367 -2.21 8.69 -7.90
CA VAL A 367 -3.23 7.62 -7.96
C VAL A 367 -3.19 6.90 -9.31
N VAL A 368 -3.21 7.65 -10.41
CA VAL A 368 -3.18 7.07 -11.77
C VAL A 368 -1.87 6.29 -12.00
N ASP A 369 -0.73 6.85 -11.59
CA ASP A 369 0.56 6.18 -11.71
C ASP A 369 0.61 4.90 -10.85
N GLY A 370 0.05 4.92 -9.64
CA GLY A 370 0.01 3.79 -8.71
C GLY A 370 -0.81 2.61 -9.25
N VAL A 371 -2.05 2.87 -9.70
CA VAL A 371 -2.92 1.84 -10.31
C VAL A 371 -2.28 1.27 -11.58
N ARG A 372 -1.75 2.14 -12.44
CA ARG A 372 -1.09 1.74 -13.69
C ARG A 372 0.14 0.88 -13.42
N ASP A 373 0.97 1.25 -12.46
CA ASP A 373 2.21 0.53 -12.13
C ASP A 373 1.92 -0.92 -11.72
N TYR A 374 0.97 -1.13 -10.81
CA TYR A 374 0.62 -2.46 -10.32
C TYR A 374 -0.02 -3.32 -11.43
N GLY A 375 -1.04 -2.77 -12.11
CA GLY A 375 -1.75 -3.48 -13.18
C GLY A 375 -0.83 -3.90 -14.33
N ASN A 376 0.08 -3.00 -14.73
CA ASN A 376 1.05 -3.30 -15.79
C ASN A 376 2.02 -4.42 -15.41
N LYS A 377 2.59 -4.38 -14.19
CA LYS A 377 3.53 -5.40 -13.72
C LYS A 377 2.86 -6.75 -13.48
N MET A 378 1.58 -6.75 -13.09
CA MET A 378 0.75 -7.97 -13.05
C MET A 378 0.35 -8.48 -14.44
N GLY A 379 0.43 -7.64 -15.47
CA GLY A 379 -0.02 -7.97 -16.83
C GLY A 379 -1.55 -8.01 -16.96
N ILE A 380 -2.27 -7.20 -16.18
CA ILE A 380 -3.74 -7.15 -16.18
C ILE A 380 -4.18 -5.77 -16.72
N PRO A 381 -4.88 -5.71 -17.86
CA PRO A 381 -5.29 -4.44 -18.44
C PRO A 381 -6.43 -3.79 -17.64
N THR A 382 -6.36 -2.48 -17.45
CA THR A 382 -7.53 -1.68 -17.06
C THR A 382 -8.35 -1.36 -18.31
N VAL A 383 -9.59 -1.86 -18.36
CA VAL A 383 -10.42 -1.82 -19.59
C VAL A 383 -11.58 -0.82 -19.53
N ASN A 384 -11.89 -0.29 -18.34
CA ASN A 384 -13.00 0.64 -18.14
C ASN A 384 -12.71 1.54 -16.92
N GLY A 385 -13.26 2.75 -16.93
CA GLY A 385 -13.25 3.58 -15.75
C GLY A 385 -13.93 4.94 -15.90
N ALA A 386 -13.84 5.77 -14.87
CA ALA A 386 -14.36 7.13 -14.88
C ALA A 386 -13.54 8.07 -13.98
N ILE A 387 -13.50 9.35 -14.35
CA ILE A 387 -12.92 10.41 -13.53
C ILE A 387 -14.00 11.45 -13.24
N LEU A 388 -14.24 11.74 -11.96
CA LEU A 388 -15.19 12.74 -11.50
C LEU A 388 -14.45 13.84 -10.73
N PHE A 389 -14.86 15.09 -10.97
CA PHE A 389 -14.31 16.24 -10.27
C PHE A 389 -15.36 16.94 -9.42
N ASP A 390 -15.08 17.12 -8.13
CA ASP A 390 -15.90 17.89 -7.20
C ASP A 390 -15.02 18.49 -6.08
N GLN A 391 -15.36 19.69 -5.62
CA GLN A 391 -14.62 20.36 -4.55
C GLN A 391 -14.70 19.59 -3.22
N GLY A 392 -15.76 18.80 -3.01
CA GLY A 392 -15.92 17.94 -1.83
C GLY A 392 -14.86 16.84 -1.70
N PHE A 393 -14.07 16.58 -2.74
CA PHE A 393 -12.95 15.64 -2.70
C PHE A 393 -11.60 16.29 -2.34
N VAL A 394 -11.58 17.57 -1.93
CA VAL A 394 -10.38 18.18 -1.35
C VAL A 394 -10.02 17.46 -0.05
N GLY A 395 -8.76 17.06 0.09
CA GLY A 395 -8.26 16.39 1.29
C GLY A 395 -8.56 14.89 1.37
N ASN A 396 -9.57 14.39 0.67
CA ASN A 396 -9.89 12.97 0.62
C ASN A 396 -10.45 12.56 -0.76
N PRO A 397 -9.63 11.99 -1.65
CA PRO A 397 -10.11 11.48 -2.94
C PRO A 397 -10.92 10.20 -2.74
N LEU A 398 -11.75 9.84 -3.72
CA LEU A 398 -12.29 8.48 -3.79
C LEU A 398 -11.54 7.70 -4.87
N VAL A 399 -10.94 6.58 -4.47
CA VAL A 399 -10.12 5.74 -5.33
C VAL A 399 -10.73 4.36 -5.36
N TYR A 400 -11.66 4.14 -6.29
CA TYR A 400 -12.28 2.84 -6.52
C TYR A 400 -11.42 2.02 -7.47
N CYS A 401 -11.03 0.82 -7.05
CA CYS A 401 -10.32 -0.15 -7.88
C CYS A 401 -11.14 -1.42 -7.95
N GLY A 402 -11.33 -1.96 -9.15
CA GLY A 402 -12.08 -3.17 -9.40
C GLY A 402 -11.31 -4.16 -10.24
N CYS A 403 -11.61 -5.45 -10.06
CA CYS A 403 -11.01 -6.53 -10.81
C CYS A 403 -12.08 -7.56 -11.19
N VAL A 404 -12.02 -8.04 -12.43
CA VAL A 404 -12.81 -9.15 -12.94
C VAL A 404 -11.89 -10.36 -13.06
N GLY A 405 -12.36 -11.52 -12.59
CA GLY A 405 -11.69 -12.80 -12.78
C GLY A 405 -12.58 -13.86 -13.41
N ILE A 406 -11.95 -14.90 -13.95
CA ILE A 406 -12.61 -16.09 -14.50
C ILE A 406 -12.21 -17.34 -13.72
N MET A 407 -13.18 -18.21 -13.43
CA MET A 407 -12.98 -19.40 -12.62
C MET A 407 -13.77 -20.60 -13.16
N PRO A 408 -13.21 -21.84 -13.11
CA PRO A 408 -13.98 -23.03 -13.43
C PRO A 408 -15.20 -23.19 -12.51
N ARG A 409 -16.30 -23.72 -13.05
CA ARG A 409 -17.59 -23.77 -12.34
C ARG A 409 -17.58 -24.61 -11.06
N ASP A 410 -16.71 -25.60 -10.97
CA ASP A 410 -16.55 -26.50 -9.84
C ASP A 410 -15.66 -25.92 -8.72
N LYS A 411 -14.95 -24.82 -8.97
CA LYS A 411 -14.00 -24.22 -8.01
C LYS A 411 -14.58 -23.10 -7.15
N VAL A 412 -15.90 -22.86 -7.20
CA VAL A 412 -16.56 -21.79 -6.41
C VAL A 412 -16.54 -22.06 -4.92
N ARG A 413 -16.60 -23.33 -4.51
CA ARG A 413 -16.75 -23.70 -3.10
C ARG A 413 -15.37 -23.98 -2.51
N LYS A 414 -15.05 -23.24 -1.44
CA LYS A 414 -13.91 -23.50 -0.57
C LYS A 414 -14.39 -23.94 0.81
N LYS A 415 -13.59 -24.75 1.51
CA LYS A 415 -13.89 -25.21 2.87
C LYS A 415 -12.61 -25.62 3.59
N VAL A 416 -12.37 -25.02 4.74
CA VAL A 416 -11.28 -25.44 5.64
C VAL A 416 -11.61 -26.80 6.27
N MET A 417 -10.62 -27.69 6.29
CA MET A 417 -10.73 -29.02 6.86
C MET A 417 -9.81 -29.18 8.07
N LYS A 418 -10.27 -29.96 9.06
CA LYS A 418 -9.42 -30.29 10.21
C LYS A 418 -8.19 -31.05 9.71
N GLY A 419 -7.01 -30.56 10.06
CA GLY A 419 -5.73 -31.14 9.66
C GLY A 419 -5.07 -30.41 8.48
N ASP A 420 -5.73 -29.43 7.88
CA ASP A 420 -5.10 -28.56 6.88
C ASP A 420 -3.94 -27.78 7.51
N ALA A 421 -2.85 -27.64 6.76
CA ALA A 421 -1.75 -26.75 7.11
C ALA A 421 -2.08 -25.32 6.65
N ILE A 422 -1.76 -24.33 7.50
CA ILE A 422 -1.87 -22.91 7.13
C ILE A 422 -0.58 -22.51 6.42
N ILE A 423 -0.70 -22.06 5.17
CA ILE A 423 0.42 -21.63 4.34
C ILE A 423 0.23 -20.14 4.02
N VAL A 424 1.28 -19.34 4.26
CA VAL A 424 1.35 -17.96 3.80
C VAL A 424 2.18 -17.93 2.53
N ALA A 425 1.62 -17.44 1.43
CA ALA A 425 2.29 -17.30 0.14
C ALA A 425 2.31 -15.83 -0.28
N GLY A 426 3.49 -15.28 -0.55
CA GLY A 426 3.65 -13.85 -0.86
C GLY A 426 5.04 -13.31 -0.56
N GLY A 427 5.12 -12.00 -0.37
CA GLY A 427 6.32 -11.31 0.13
C GLY A 427 6.55 -11.59 1.63
N LYS A 428 7.73 -11.23 2.13
CA LYS A 428 8.04 -11.32 3.56
C LYS A 428 7.18 -10.33 4.35
N THR A 429 6.78 -10.71 5.56
CA THR A 429 6.04 -9.80 6.45
C THR A 429 7.00 -8.73 7.00
N GLY A 430 6.79 -7.48 6.60
CA GLY A 430 7.47 -6.30 7.13
C GLY A 430 6.73 -5.67 8.31
N ARG A 431 7.18 -4.49 8.73
CA ARG A 431 6.48 -3.64 9.71
C ARG A 431 5.53 -2.62 9.03
N ASP A 432 5.22 -2.87 7.76
CA ASP A 432 4.40 -2.00 6.93
C ASP A 432 2.90 -2.20 7.22
N GLY A 433 2.14 -1.11 7.30
CA GLY A 433 0.69 -1.13 7.49
C GLY A 433 0.19 -1.48 8.90
N ILE A 434 1.06 -1.47 9.92
CA ILE A 434 0.62 -1.66 11.32
C ILE A 434 -0.35 -0.54 11.69
N HIS A 435 -1.48 -0.90 12.32
CA HIS A 435 -2.62 -0.03 12.61
C HIS A 435 -3.39 0.48 11.38
N GLY A 436 -3.21 -0.11 10.19
CA GLY A 436 -3.86 0.36 8.96
C GLY A 436 -5.40 0.36 9.01
N ALA A 437 -6.04 -0.70 9.51
CA ALA A 437 -7.52 -0.78 9.53
C ALA A 437 -8.13 0.14 10.59
N THR A 438 -7.51 0.20 11.77
CA THR A 438 -7.91 1.13 12.83
C THR A 438 -7.71 2.59 12.41
N PHE A 439 -6.59 2.91 11.73
CA PHE A 439 -6.34 4.24 11.15
C PHE A 439 -7.38 4.63 10.10
N SER A 440 -7.72 3.72 9.17
CA SER A 440 -8.74 3.99 8.14
C SER A 440 -10.14 4.26 8.70
N SER A 441 -10.36 3.95 9.99
CA SER A 441 -11.59 4.19 10.74
C SER A 441 -11.57 5.53 11.52
N GLY A 442 -10.45 6.25 11.54
CA GLY A 442 -10.28 7.55 12.20
C GLY A 442 -10.44 8.76 11.24
N GLU A 443 -10.60 9.95 11.80
CA GLU A 443 -10.61 11.21 11.02
C GLU A 443 -9.19 11.64 10.65
N LEU A 444 -9.01 12.15 9.41
CA LEU A 444 -7.76 12.76 8.98
C LEU A 444 -7.57 14.12 9.69
N THR A 445 -6.55 14.21 10.53
CA THR A 445 -6.13 15.44 11.20
C THR A 445 -4.74 15.87 10.75
N THR A 446 -4.32 17.10 11.05
CA THR A 446 -2.94 17.57 10.77
C THR A 446 -1.87 16.73 11.48
N GLU A 447 -2.21 16.09 12.60
CA GLU A 447 -1.32 15.19 13.34
C GLU A 447 -1.23 13.79 12.70
N SER A 448 -2.17 13.46 11.80
CA SER A 448 -2.16 12.18 11.09
C SER A 448 -0.95 12.05 10.15
N GLU A 449 -0.41 13.15 9.61
CA GLU A 449 0.78 13.11 8.76
C GLU A 449 2.04 12.61 9.50
N THR A 450 2.20 12.94 10.79
CA THR A 450 3.39 12.61 11.58
C THR A 450 3.25 11.27 12.31
N VAL A 451 2.04 10.88 12.70
CA VAL A 451 1.78 9.64 13.45
C VAL A 451 1.58 8.43 12.53
N SER A 452 1.29 8.63 11.24
CA SER A 452 0.79 7.57 10.34
C SER A 452 1.80 7.06 9.31
N SER A 453 3.10 7.28 9.51
CA SER A 453 4.13 6.79 8.58
C SER A 453 4.09 5.27 8.42
N GLY A 454 3.69 4.54 9.46
CA GLY A 454 3.55 3.08 9.44
C GLY A 454 2.32 2.55 8.71
N ALA A 455 1.34 3.38 8.32
CA ALA A 455 0.09 2.92 7.70
C ALA A 455 0.18 2.76 6.18
N VAL A 456 1.21 3.32 5.53
CA VAL A 456 1.36 3.27 4.08
C VAL A 456 2.14 2.03 3.68
N GLN A 457 1.48 1.13 2.96
CA GLN A 457 2.07 -0.09 2.43
C GLN A 457 2.73 0.18 1.06
N ILE A 458 3.79 -0.57 0.76
CA ILE A 458 4.40 -0.60 -0.56
C ILE A 458 3.96 -1.88 -1.27
N GLY A 459 3.43 -1.73 -2.48
CA GLY A 459 2.99 -2.87 -3.28
C GLY A 459 4.16 -3.59 -3.96
N ASP A 460 4.11 -4.92 -3.96
CA ASP A 460 5.01 -5.78 -4.74
C ASP A 460 4.24 -6.62 -5.79
N PRO A 461 3.90 -6.02 -6.94
CA PRO A 461 3.18 -6.71 -8.00
C PRO A 461 3.97 -7.84 -8.64
N ILE A 462 5.31 -7.80 -8.61
CA ILE A 462 6.12 -8.87 -9.20
C ILE A 462 5.99 -10.14 -8.36
N GLN A 463 6.04 -10.00 -7.03
CA GLN A 463 5.83 -11.12 -6.13
C GLN A 463 4.38 -11.63 -6.19
N GLU A 464 3.38 -10.74 -6.24
CA GLU A 464 1.98 -11.15 -6.41
C GLU A 464 1.76 -11.89 -7.74
N LYS A 465 2.44 -11.50 -8.82
CA LYS A 465 2.38 -12.20 -10.11
C LYS A 465 2.90 -13.64 -10.00
N LYS A 466 4.00 -13.85 -9.28
CA LYS A 466 4.53 -15.21 -9.01
C LYS A 466 3.52 -16.04 -8.21
N VAL A 467 2.88 -15.44 -7.19
CA VAL A 467 1.83 -16.10 -6.42
C VAL A 467 0.67 -16.49 -7.32
N LEU A 468 0.17 -15.58 -8.16
CA LEU A 468 -0.90 -15.86 -9.12
C LEU A 468 -0.57 -17.08 -9.98
N ASP A 469 0.63 -17.14 -10.56
CA ASP A 469 1.01 -18.23 -11.47
C ASP A 469 1.10 -19.59 -10.77
N VAL A 470 1.61 -19.61 -9.54
CA VAL A 470 1.69 -20.84 -8.73
C VAL A 470 0.31 -21.25 -8.24
N LEU A 471 -0.50 -20.28 -7.80
CA LEU A 471 -1.82 -20.52 -7.22
C LEU A 471 -2.76 -21.19 -8.22
N LEU A 472 -2.83 -20.70 -9.45
CA LEU A 472 -3.70 -21.27 -10.47
C LEU A 472 -3.31 -22.72 -10.80
N GLN A 473 -2.01 -23.02 -10.83
CA GLN A 473 -1.53 -24.40 -11.01
C GLN A 473 -1.84 -25.28 -9.80
N ALA A 474 -1.74 -24.75 -8.59
CA ALA A 474 -2.06 -25.46 -7.36
C ALA A 474 -3.57 -25.77 -7.27
N ARG A 475 -4.44 -24.83 -7.68
CA ARG A 475 -5.89 -25.04 -7.82
C ARG A 475 -6.20 -26.18 -8.77
N ASP A 476 -5.60 -26.15 -9.96
CA ASP A 476 -5.88 -27.12 -11.02
C ASP A 476 -5.38 -28.54 -10.67
N LYS A 477 -4.46 -28.63 -9.69
CA LYS A 477 -3.96 -29.87 -9.10
C LYS A 477 -4.65 -30.24 -7.78
N ASP A 478 -5.67 -29.49 -7.36
CA ASP A 478 -6.41 -29.69 -6.11
C ASP A 478 -5.51 -29.75 -4.85
N LEU A 479 -4.51 -28.86 -4.76
CA LEU A 479 -3.51 -28.87 -3.68
C LEU A 479 -3.93 -28.10 -2.41
N TYR A 480 -5.08 -27.44 -2.40
CA TYR A 480 -5.61 -26.73 -1.23
C TYR A 480 -7.13 -26.72 -1.21
N ASN A 481 -7.69 -26.64 0.01
CA ASN A 481 -9.14 -26.68 0.25
C ASN A 481 -9.75 -25.28 0.48
N ALA A 482 -8.93 -24.30 0.85
CA ALA A 482 -9.34 -22.93 1.09
C ALA A 482 -8.20 -21.95 0.85
N ILE A 483 -8.57 -20.72 0.51
CA ILE A 483 -7.69 -19.57 0.36
C ILE A 483 -8.46 -18.31 0.76
N THR A 484 -7.75 -17.32 1.28
CA THR A 484 -8.23 -15.95 1.41
C THR A 484 -7.07 -14.98 1.14
N ASP A 485 -7.38 -13.73 0.83
CA ASP A 485 -6.39 -12.66 0.78
C ASP A 485 -5.93 -12.29 2.21
N CYS A 486 -4.78 -11.62 2.29
CA CYS A 486 -4.24 -11.06 3.53
C CYS A 486 -4.22 -9.54 3.41
N GLY A 487 -5.36 -8.90 3.74
CA GLY A 487 -5.55 -7.45 3.71
C GLY A 487 -5.50 -6.79 5.09
N ALA A 488 -6.55 -6.03 5.42
CA ALA A 488 -6.68 -5.31 6.68
C ALA A 488 -6.60 -6.25 7.91
N GLY A 489 -5.81 -5.86 8.92
CA GLY A 489 -5.53 -6.72 10.09
C GLY A 489 -4.52 -7.85 9.82
N GLY A 490 -4.10 -8.05 8.57
CA GLY A 490 -3.09 -9.04 8.19
C GLY A 490 -3.48 -10.46 8.64
N LEU A 491 -2.48 -11.21 9.14
CA LEU A 491 -2.68 -12.58 9.61
C LEU A 491 -3.67 -12.69 10.78
N SER A 492 -3.84 -11.62 11.57
CA SER A 492 -4.80 -11.62 12.69
C SER A 492 -6.26 -11.66 12.22
N SER A 493 -6.55 -11.16 11.02
CA SER A 493 -7.87 -11.25 10.39
C SER A 493 -7.96 -12.48 9.48
N ALA A 494 -7.01 -12.62 8.55
CA ALA A 494 -7.08 -13.64 7.49
C ALA A 494 -7.18 -15.07 8.04
N VAL A 495 -6.44 -15.40 9.12
CA VAL A 495 -6.48 -16.73 9.73
C VAL A 495 -7.78 -16.96 10.52
N GLY A 496 -8.36 -15.90 11.10
CA GLY A 496 -9.60 -16.01 11.87
C GLY A 496 -10.86 -16.02 11.00
N GLU A 497 -10.79 -15.43 9.80
CA GLU A 497 -11.88 -15.39 8.83
C GLU A 497 -12.01 -16.67 8.00
N MET A 498 -10.88 -17.33 7.75
CA MET A 498 -10.79 -18.61 7.05
C MET A 498 -11.27 -19.76 7.93
#